data_AF-A0AA39Z9V9-F1
#
_entry.id   AF-A0AA39Z9V9-F1
#
_cell.length_a   1.000
_cell.length_b   1.000
_cell.length_c   1.000
_cell.angle_alpha   90.00
_cell.angle_beta   90.00
_cell.angle_gamma   90.00
#
_symmetry.space_group_name_H-M   'P 1'
#
loop_
_entity.id
_entity.type
_entity.pdbx_description
1 polymer ?
#
loop_
_entity_poly.entity_id
_entity_poly.type
_entity_poly.pdbx_seq_one_letter_code
_entity_poly.pdbx_strand_id
1 'polypeptide(L)'
;MSTDWTNDPEAATKTLQDSFEKELKKYPDRFLKEAKSDGKVSFNGDKSPFYAIQAYVWCGMLYPNTDAEFEKKLPESRFKHLEVVLPKIYEDTKNALVAVSTSCNNFSRGPMSSVFSYSSLVKIYAGNAKNSLGAVDGLGAQLKTLTSDKYKNKDTIDDDFEAAKELAKERLEGLKSDAKEKEAESERLRTQLENFLNETVKNKTVVTALNQKYLSPVTDSGGKQYSNAMVYLNHELADLQKKLKDAKDEADKVTKDLQEQEDPKGWKFWVTLLSGPTGGLDLYLKLKDFKDAWEKWSTQNKDTADVQQCQTTVTALEAQIGDLITRMTKAVEGIRVIQDTFRHLGESLDPVIKAVEKIKKGTSSPLAAIRKSNIIHGVEEAVTKYEEIYKEAEEFAKAAQIKVTDA
;
A
#
# COMPACT_ATOMS: atom_id res chain seq x y z
N MET A 1 -32.34 -22.64 -10.14
CA MET A 1 -33.32 -23.55 -9.49
C MET A 1 -32.91 -23.63 -8.03
N SER A 2 -33.62 -23.15 -7.01
CA SER A 2 -35.03 -22.78 -6.79
C SER A 2 -35.18 -21.27 -6.51
N THR A 3 -36.20 -20.66 -7.11
CA THR A 3 -36.59 -19.24 -6.97
C THR A 3 -37.78 -19.06 -6.03
N ASP A 4 -38.21 -20.10 -5.31
CA ASP A 4 -39.34 -20.02 -4.40
C ASP A 4 -38.89 -19.58 -3.02
N TRP A 5 -38.98 -18.27 -2.82
CA TRP A 5 -39.23 -17.71 -1.49
C TRP A 5 -40.64 -18.16 -1.10
N THR A 6 -40.73 -19.25 -0.33
CA THR A 6 -41.95 -19.65 0.35
C THR A 6 -42.58 -18.44 1.02
N ASN A 7 -43.91 -18.33 0.97
CA ASN A 7 -44.74 -17.31 1.63
C ASN A 7 -44.65 -17.32 3.18
N ASP A 8 -43.54 -17.81 3.73
CA ASP A 8 -43.24 -17.94 5.13
C ASP A 8 -42.35 -16.77 5.59
N PRO A 9 -42.90 -15.81 6.35
CA PRO A 9 -42.14 -14.74 6.98
C PRO A 9 -40.95 -15.26 7.81
N GLU A 10 -41.03 -16.47 8.36
CA GLU A 10 -39.94 -17.05 9.16
C GLU A 10 -38.69 -17.38 8.34
N ALA A 11 -38.84 -17.86 7.11
CA ALA A 11 -37.72 -18.15 6.21
C ALA A 11 -37.02 -16.85 5.73
N ALA A 12 -37.80 -15.79 5.47
CA ALA A 12 -37.26 -14.49 5.08
C ALA A 12 -36.48 -13.82 6.23
N THR A 13 -36.96 -13.93 7.47
CA THR A 13 -36.30 -13.38 8.66
C THR A 13 -35.03 -14.15 9.05
N LYS A 14 -35.00 -15.49 8.89
CA LYS A 14 -33.78 -16.28 9.11
C LYS A 14 -32.67 -15.92 8.12
N THR A 15 -33.02 -15.73 6.86
CA THR A 15 -32.11 -15.28 5.80
C THR A 15 -31.54 -13.88 6.10
N LEU A 16 -32.35 -12.98 6.67
CA LEU A 16 -31.93 -11.63 7.08
C LEU A 16 -30.90 -11.67 8.21
N GLN A 17 -31.13 -12.48 9.25
CA GLN A 17 -30.20 -12.66 10.38
C GLN A 17 -28.84 -13.22 9.91
N ASP A 18 -28.87 -14.29 9.12
CA ASP A 18 -27.66 -14.92 8.59
C ASP A 18 -26.88 -13.96 7.69
N SER A 19 -27.59 -13.12 6.92
CA SER A 19 -26.97 -12.11 6.06
C SER A 19 -26.38 -10.94 6.87
N PHE A 20 -27.01 -10.50 7.96
CA PHE A 20 -26.41 -9.47 8.82
C PHE A 20 -25.14 -9.97 9.52
N GLU A 21 -25.17 -11.18 10.06
CA GLU A 21 -24.01 -11.77 10.74
C GLU A 21 -22.85 -12.02 9.77
N LYS A 22 -23.15 -12.49 8.55
CA LYS A 22 -22.13 -12.77 7.55
C LYS A 22 -21.58 -11.49 6.92
N GLU A 23 -22.46 -10.62 6.44
CA GLU A 23 -22.09 -9.52 5.54
C GLU A 23 -21.72 -8.23 6.28
N LEU A 24 -22.36 -7.93 7.43
CA LEU A 24 -22.08 -6.72 8.20
C LEU A 24 -21.14 -6.92 9.39
N LYS A 25 -20.96 -8.16 9.86
CA LYS A 25 -20.10 -8.49 10.99
C LYS A 25 -18.82 -9.20 10.56
N LYS A 26 -18.92 -10.39 9.95
CA LYS A 26 -17.75 -11.23 9.64
C LYS A 26 -16.96 -10.76 8.43
N TYR A 27 -17.62 -10.38 7.34
CA TYR A 27 -16.91 -10.01 6.12
C TYR A 27 -16.01 -8.76 6.25
N PRO A 28 -16.42 -7.71 6.98
CA PRO A 28 -15.55 -6.56 7.28
C PRO A 28 -14.28 -6.89 8.05
N ASP A 29 -14.16 -8.08 8.68
CA ASP A 29 -12.90 -8.54 9.30
C ASP A 29 -11.74 -8.55 8.32
N ARG A 30 -11.99 -8.63 7.00
CA ARG A 30 -10.95 -8.55 5.97
C ARG A 30 -10.19 -7.22 5.96
N PHE A 31 -10.76 -6.15 6.53
CA PHE A 31 -10.05 -4.89 6.76
C PHE A 31 -9.00 -4.98 7.88
N LEU A 32 -9.02 -6.05 8.66
CA LEU A 32 -8.18 -6.27 9.82
C LEU A 32 -7.36 -7.57 9.66
N LYS A 33 -6.28 -7.66 10.42
CA LYS A 33 -5.44 -8.85 10.56
C LYS A 33 -5.16 -9.09 12.02
N GLU A 34 -5.28 -10.33 12.46
CA GLU A 34 -4.82 -10.75 13.78
C GLU A 34 -3.29 -10.93 13.75
N ALA A 35 -2.59 -10.26 14.66
CA ALA A 35 -1.17 -10.48 14.85
C ALA A 35 -0.94 -11.86 15.48
N LYS A 36 -0.11 -12.68 14.83
CA LYS A 36 0.13 -14.09 15.20
C LYS A 36 0.72 -14.30 16.60
N SER A 37 1.27 -13.27 17.26
CA SER A 37 2.06 -13.42 18.49
C SER A 37 1.39 -12.96 19.79
N ASP A 38 0.34 -12.14 19.73
CA ASP A 38 -0.33 -11.57 20.92
C ASP A 38 -1.87 -11.49 20.79
N GLY A 39 -2.44 -11.92 19.65
CA GLY A 39 -3.87 -11.81 19.38
C GLY A 39 -4.33 -10.37 19.14
N LYS A 40 -3.41 -9.41 18.99
CA LYS A 40 -3.76 -8.02 18.74
C LYS A 40 -4.25 -7.85 17.30
N VAL A 41 -5.44 -7.31 17.16
CA VAL A 41 -6.02 -6.96 15.86
C VAL A 41 -5.35 -5.68 15.35
N SER A 42 -5.05 -5.62 14.06
CA SER A 42 -4.48 -4.44 13.41
C SER A 42 -5.04 -4.25 12.01
N PHE A 43 -4.93 -3.05 11.45
CA PHE A 43 -5.31 -2.80 10.05
C PHE A 43 -4.62 -3.78 9.08
N ASN A 44 -5.39 -4.32 8.12
CA ASN A 44 -4.89 -5.21 7.07
C ASN A 44 -4.17 -4.45 5.96
N GLY A 45 -3.17 -3.69 6.38
CA GLY A 45 -2.23 -2.97 5.55
C GLY A 45 -0.83 -3.12 6.12
N ASP A 46 0.18 -3.23 5.26
CA ASP A 46 1.57 -3.12 5.67
C ASP A 46 2.01 -1.66 5.51
N LYS A 47 2.55 -1.05 6.56
CA LYS A 47 3.09 0.32 6.52
C LYS A 47 4.49 0.35 5.89
N SER A 48 5.24 -0.76 5.99
CA SER A 48 6.64 -0.82 5.56
C SER A 48 6.86 -0.52 4.06
N PRO A 49 5.97 -0.90 3.13
CA PRO A 49 6.12 -0.54 1.72
C PRO A 49 6.02 0.96 1.47
N PHE A 50 5.16 1.66 2.21
CA PHE A 50 4.91 3.09 1.98
C PHE A 50 6.12 3.95 2.34
N TYR A 51 6.82 3.63 3.43
CA TYR A 51 8.08 4.30 3.78
C TYR A 51 9.19 4.03 2.75
N ALA A 52 9.30 2.79 2.25
CA ALA A 52 10.28 2.45 1.21
C ALA A 52 9.98 3.18 -0.11
N ILE A 53 8.71 3.25 -0.51
CA ILE A 53 8.26 4.03 -1.68
C ILE A 53 8.57 5.52 -1.48
N GLN A 54 8.29 6.09 -0.31
CA GLN A 54 8.62 7.47 0.03
C GLN A 54 10.12 7.77 -0.12
N ALA A 55 10.96 6.94 0.50
CA ALA A 55 12.40 7.10 0.45
C ALA A 55 12.92 7.03 -1.00
N TYR A 56 12.46 6.04 -1.78
CA TYR A 56 12.85 5.91 -3.18
C TYR A 56 12.41 7.11 -4.03
N VAL A 57 11.16 7.56 -3.86
CA VAL A 57 10.63 8.72 -4.60
C VAL A 57 11.46 9.96 -4.28
N TRP A 58 11.78 10.19 -3.01
CA TRP A 58 12.62 11.32 -2.61
C TRP A 58 14.04 11.24 -3.16
N CYS A 59 14.70 10.09 -3.03
CA CYS A 59 16.03 9.88 -3.59
C CYS A 59 16.02 10.08 -5.11
N GLY A 60 15.02 9.52 -5.81
CA GLY A 60 14.88 9.66 -7.26
C GLY A 60 14.68 11.12 -7.71
N MET A 61 13.95 11.92 -6.93
CA MET A 61 13.73 13.34 -7.23
C MET A 61 14.98 14.22 -7.07
N LEU A 62 16.05 13.72 -6.42
CA LEU A 62 17.33 14.44 -6.34
C LEU A 62 18.12 14.38 -7.67
N TYR A 63 17.84 13.38 -8.51
CA TYR A 63 18.48 13.24 -9.80
C TYR A 63 17.92 14.25 -10.81
N PRO A 64 18.71 14.63 -11.84
CA PRO A 64 18.23 15.53 -12.88
C PRO A 64 16.97 14.97 -13.56
N ASN A 65 15.92 15.78 -13.68
CA ASN A 65 14.63 15.32 -14.22
C ASN A 65 14.43 15.65 -15.71
N THR A 66 15.42 16.29 -16.33
CA THR A 66 15.47 16.63 -17.76
C THR A 66 16.89 16.50 -18.29
N ASP A 67 17.03 16.27 -19.59
CA ASP A 67 18.31 16.26 -20.30
C ASP A 67 19.12 17.54 -20.07
N ALA A 68 18.45 18.70 -20.08
CA ALA A 68 19.11 20.00 -19.87
C ALA A 68 19.64 20.15 -18.43
N GLU A 69 18.89 19.67 -17.43
CA GLU A 69 19.37 19.66 -16.05
C GLU A 69 20.52 18.67 -15.86
N PHE A 70 20.46 17.52 -16.54
CA PHE A 70 21.53 16.54 -16.54
C PHE A 70 22.83 17.13 -17.10
N GLU A 71 22.81 17.67 -18.33
CA GLU A 71 23.98 18.26 -18.97
C GLU A 71 24.58 19.42 -18.15
N LYS A 72 23.73 20.21 -17.48
CA LYS A 72 24.20 21.28 -16.60
C LYS A 72 24.96 20.76 -15.37
N LYS A 73 24.50 19.66 -14.77
CA LYS A 73 25.11 19.05 -13.57
C LYS A 73 26.27 18.12 -13.92
N LEU A 74 26.18 17.45 -15.06
CA LEU A 74 27.04 16.37 -15.52
C LEU A 74 27.28 16.56 -17.02
N PRO A 75 28.08 17.54 -17.44
CA PRO A 75 28.34 17.76 -18.86
C PRO A 75 29.07 16.58 -19.49
N GLU A 76 28.80 16.33 -20.77
CA GLU A 76 29.43 15.24 -21.56
C GLU A 76 30.96 15.24 -21.47
N SER A 77 31.56 16.44 -21.33
CA SER A 77 33.00 16.61 -21.15
C SER A 77 33.58 15.82 -19.98
N ARG A 78 32.81 15.58 -18.91
CA ARG A 78 33.23 14.79 -17.74
C ARG A 78 33.36 13.31 -18.06
N PHE A 79 32.60 12.81 -19.02
CA PHE A 79 32.58 11.40 -19.41
C PHE A 79 33.60 11.08 -20.52
N LYS A 80 34.29 12.06 -21.10
CA LYS A 80 35.23 11.86 -22.23
C LYS A 80 36.24 10.73 -22.00
N HIS A 81 36.83 10.63 -20.82
CA HIS A 81 37.79 9.57 -20.50
C HIS A 81 37.16 8.19 -20.48
N LEU A 82 35.91 8.11 -20.01
CA LEU A 82 35.15 6.88 -19.93
C LEU A 82 34.57 6.46 -21.28
N GLU A 83 34.13 7.41 -22.10
CA GLU A 83 33.65 7.20 -23.47
C GLU A 83 34.67 6.49 -24.37
N VAL A 84 35.97 6.70 -24.13
CA VAL A 84 37.05 6.01 -24.87
C VAL A 84 37.00 4.49 -24.66
N VAL A 85 36.61 4.03 -23.48
CA VAL A 85 36.63 2.61 -23.10
C VAL A 85 35.23 2.00 -22.95
N LEU A 86 34.21 2.84 -22.79
CA LEU A 86 32.80 2.51 -22.70
C LEU A 86 32.00 3.48 -23.58
N PRO A 87 31.88 3.20 -24.88
CA PRO A 87 31.12 4.06 -25.79
C PRO A 87 29.65 4.22 -25.34
N LYS A 88 29.12 5.43 -25.46
CA LYS A 88 27.75 5.86 -25.12
C LYS A 88 27.41 5.86 -23.63
N ILE A 89 28.40 5.70 -22.75
CA ILE A 89 28.16 5.67 -21.30
C ILE A 89 27.54 6.98 -20.79
N TYR A 90 27.83 8.12 -21.42
CA TYR A 90 27.19 9.39 -21.11
C TYR A 90 25.68 9.35 -21.40
N GLU A 91 25.30 8.98 -22.63
CA GLU A 91 23.89 8.91 -23.05
C GLU A 91 23.11 7.88 -22.22
N ASP A 92 23.70 6.71 -21.98
CA ASP A 92 23.07 5.66 -21.19
C ASP A 92 22.82 6.10 -19.73
N THR A 93 23.80 6.80 -19.14
CA THR A 93 23.69 7.33 -17.76
C THR A 93 22.64 8.42 -17.66
N LYS A 94 22.63 9.34 -18.63
CA LYS A 94 21.60 10.38 -18.73
C LYS A 94 20.22 9.75 -18.80
N ASN A 95 20.01 8.84 -19.76
CA ASN A 95 18.71 8.21 -19.98
C ASN A 95 18.21 7.46 -18.74
N ALA A 96 19.09 6.73 -18.05
CA ALA A 96 18.72 5.99 -16.83
C ALA A 96 18.32 6.91 -15.67
N LEU A 97 19.16 7.91 -15.34
CA LEU A 97 18.92 8.79 -14.19
C LEU A 97 17.76 9.76 -14.43
N VAL A 98 17.63 10.28 -15.66
CA VAL A 98 16.48 11.12 -16.04
C VAL A 98 15.19 10.31 -15.99
N ALA A 99 15.14 9.09 -16.53
CA ALA A 99 13.94 8.25 -16.50
C ALA A 99 13.48 7.92 -15.07
N VAL A 100 14.41 7.58 -14.17
CA VAL A 100 14.10 7.38 -12.75
C VAL A 100 13.57 8.67 -12.12
N SER A 101 14.25 9.79 -12.33
CA SER A 101 13.85 11.08 -11.77
C SER A 101 12.46 11.51 -12.25
N THR A 102 12.18 11.37 -13.56
CA THR A 102 10.88 11.70 -14.15
C THR A 102 9.78 10.84 -13.53
N SER A 103 9.99 9.52 -13.42
CA SER A 103 9.01 8.62 -12.80
C SER A 103 8.73 9.00 -11.34
N CYS A 104 9.77 9.25 -10.54
CA CYS A 104 9.62 9.67 -9.15
C CYS A 104 8.94 11.05 -9.01
N ASN A 105 9.29 12.03 -9.86
CA ASN A 105 8.66 13.34 -9.87
C ASN A 105 7.17 13.25 -10.25
N ASN A 106 6.83 12.46 -11.27
CA ASN A 106 5.45 12.25 -11.71
C ASN A 106 4.60 11.60 -10.61
N PHE A 107 5.16 10.60 -9.94
CA PHE A 107 4.48 9.93 -8.83
C PHE A 107 4.30 10.88 -7.62
N SER A 108 5.35 11.62 -7.25
CA SER A 108 5.31 12.56 -6.13
C SER A 108 4.29 13.70 -6.32
N ARG A 109 4.25 14.30 -7.52
CA ARG A 109 3.38 15.45 -7.82
C ARG A 109 1.90 15.10 -7.95
N GLY A 110 1.56 13.83 -8.18
CA GLY A 110 0.18 13.41 -8.35
C GLY A 110 -0.21 12.28 -7.41
N PRO A 111 0.00 11.00 -7.80
CA PRO A 111 -0.61 9.86 -7.11
C PRO A 111 -0.17 9.62 -5.66
N MET A 112 1.04 10.02 -5.28
CA MET A 112 1.66 9.59 -4.03
C MET A 112 0.81 9.90 -2.79
N SER A 113 0.33 11.13 -2.64
CA SER A 113 -0.50 11.53 -1.49
C SER A 113 -1.82 10.74 -1.43
N SER A 114 -2.39 10.44 -2.59
CA SER A 114 -3.66 9.71 -2.72
C SER A 114 -3.47 8.23 -2.38
N VAL A 115 -2.42 7.60 -2.91
CA VAL A 115 -2.07 6.18 -2.63
C VAL A 115 -1.81 5.98 -1.14
N PHE A 116 -1.18 6.94 -0.49
CA PHE A 116 -0.83 6.87 0.94
C PHE A 116 -2.03 7.14 1.84
N SER A 117 -3.13 7.63 1.26
CA SER A 117 -4.39 7.88 1.95
C SER A 117 -5.39 6.73 1.80
N TYR A 118 -5.00 5.56 1.26
CA TYR A 118 -5.95 4.45 1.02
C TYR A 118 -6.66 3.97 2.30
N SER A 119 -6.00 4.01 3.46
CA SER A 119 -6.64 3.69 4.75
C SER A 119 -7.74 4.70 5.12
N SER A 120 -7.69 5.92 4.58
CA SER A 120 -8.76 6.90 4.77
C SER A 120 -10.05 6.47 4.09
N LEU A 121 -10.00 5.69 3.01
CA LEU A 121 -11.21 5.12 2.39
C LEU A 121 -11.93 4.19 3.36
N VAL A 122 -11.17 3.30 4.01
CA VAL A 122 -11.70 2.39 5.03
C VAL A 122 -12.21 3.14 6.25
N LYS A 123 -11.46 4.16 6.72
CA LYS A 123 -11.89 5.01 7.83
C LYS A 123 -13.22 5.72 7.53
N ILE A 124 -13.35 6.32 6.35
CA ILE A 124 -14.57 7.03 5.92
C ILE A 124 -15.73 6.04 5.86
N TYR A 125 -15.56 4.92 5.17
CA TYR A 125 -16.60 3.91 5.07
C TYR A 125 -17.02 3.37 6.44
N ALA A 126 -16.07 3.01 7.30
CA ALA A 126 -16.35 2.50 8.64
C ALA A 126 -17.06 3.54 9.52
N GLY A 127 -16.69 4.82 9.39
CA GLY A 127 -17.38 5.93 10.04
C GLY A 127 -18.82 6.10 9.56
N ASN A 128 -19.05 5.97 8.25
CA ASN A 128 -20.39 6.02 7.67
C ASN A 128 -21.22 4.79 8.08
N ALA A 129 -20.61 3.61 8.08
CA ALA A 129 -21.23 2.35 8.49
C ALA A 129 -21.68 2.36 9.93
N LYS A 130 -20.80 2.72 10.88
CA LYS A 130 -21.19 2.78 12.31
C LYS A 130 -22.32 3.79 12.54
N ASN A 131 -22.32 4.92 11.85
CA ASN A 131 -23.37 5.94 11.98
C ASN A 131 -24.69 5.45 11.38
N SER A 132 -24.68 4.93 10.15
CA SER A 132 -25.87 4.41 9.47
C SER A 132 -26.51 3.23 10.20
N LEU A 133 -25.71 2.44 10.93
CA LEU A 133 -26.19 1.29 11.71
C LEU A 133 -26.65 1.68 13.12
N GLY A 134 -25.87 2.51 13.83
CA GLY A 134 -25.99 2.75 15.27
C GLY A 134 -26.54 4.11 15.70
N ALA A 135 -26.83 5.03 14.77
CA ALA A 135 -27.47 6.31 15.12
C ALA A 135 -28.86 6.11 15.73
N VAL A 136 -29.38 7.15 16.40
CA VAL A 136 -30.72 7.15 17.02
C VAL A 136 -31.83 6.81 16.02
N ASP A 137 -31.64 7.20 14.76
CA ASP A 137 -32.50 6.92 13.60
C ASP A 137 -31.85 5.94 12.60
N GLY A 138 -30.78 5.25 13.02
CA GLY A 138 -30.03 4.29 12.21
C GLY A 138 -30.76 2.96 12.00
N LEU A 139 -30.15 2.04 11.25
CA LEU A 139 -30.75 0.76 10.89
C LEU A 139 -31.25 -0.04 12.11
N GLY A 140 -30.51 -0.03 13.22
CA GLY A 140 -30.92 -0.71 14.45
C GLY A 140 -32.26 -0.19 15.00
N ALA A 141 -32.48 1.14 14.96
CA ALA A 141 -33.74 1.75 15.38
C ALA A 141 -34.89 1.38 14.45
N GLN A 142 -34.65 1.42 13.13
CA GLN A 142 -35.66 1.05 12.14
C GLN A 142 -36.06 -0.43 12.26
N LEU A 143 -35.09 -1.33 12.41
CA LEU A 143 -35.36 -2.76 12.62
C LEU A 143 -36.10 -3.01 13.94
N LYS A 144 -35.86 -2.21 14.99
CA LYS A 144 -36.61 -2.30 16.25
C LYS A 144 -38.08 -1.90 16.08
N THR A 145 -38.37 -0.91 15.24
CA THR A 145 -39.73 -0.53 14.85
C THR A 145 -40.40 -1.63 14.04
N LEU A 146 -39.75 -2.12 12.98
CA LEU A 146 -40.27 -3.19 12.11
C LEU A 146 -40.54 -4.51 12.85
N THR A 147 -39.81 -4.76 13.94
CA THR A 147 -39.97 -5.93 14.82
C THR A 147 -40.77 -5.64 16.09
N SER A 148 -41.49 -4.52 16.15
CA SER A 148 -42.35 -4.19 17.30
C SER A 148 -43.55 -5.13 17.42
N ASP A 149 -43.92 -5.47 18.65
CA ASP A 149 -45.12 -6.28 18.93
C ASP A 149 -46.40 -5.62 18.42
N LYS A 150 -46.38 -4.28 18.28
CA LYS A 150 -47.44 -3.47 17.67
C LYS A 150 -47.84 -4.00 16.29
N TYR A 151 -46.88 -4.47 15.49
CA TYR A 151 -47.07 -4.80 14.08
C TYR A 151 -47.25 -6.30 13.80
N LYS A 152 -47.56 -7.11 14.82
CA LYS A 152 -47.82 -8.57 14.65
C LYS A 152 -48.96 -8.87 13.69
N ASN A 153 -49.93 -7.97 13.61
CA ASN A 153 -51.09 -8.08 12.74
C ASN A 153 -50.96 -7.12 11.55
N LYS A 154 -51.60 -7.45 10.43
CA LYS A 154 -51.57 -6.59 9.25
C LYS A 154 -52.38 -5.30 9.47
N ASP A 155 -53.43 -5.38 10.26
CA ASP A 155 -54.35 -4.25 10.50
C ASP A 155 -53.75 -3.17 11.42
N THR A 156 -52.58 -3.45 12.00
CA THR A 156 -51.86 -2.53 12.89
C THR A 156 -50.70 -1.80 12.20
N ILE A 157 -50.50 -2.03 10.90
CA ILE A 157 -49.49 -1.35 10.08
C ILE A 157 -49.92 0.10 9.87
N ASP A 158 -49.02 1.03 10.18
CA ASP A 158 -49.22 2.47 10.07
C ASP A 158 -48.00 3.15 9.43
N ASP A 159 -48.07 4.48 9.32
CA ASP A 159 -47.06 5.29 8.66
C ASP A 159 -45.66 5.12 9.28
N ASP A 160 -45.57 4.89 10.59
CA ASP A 160 -44.30 4.64 11.28
C ASP A 160 -43.62 3.34 10.80
N PHE A 161 -44.42 2.30 10.48
CA PHE A 161 -43.89 1.04 9.96
C PHE A 161 -43.36 1.20 8.54
N GLU A 162 -44.13 1.84 7.67
CA GLU A 162 -43.71 2.08 6.28
C GLU A 162 -42.51 3.04 6.22
N ALA A 163 -42.50 4.09 7.05
CA ALA A 163 -41.35 4.98 7.18
C ALA A 163 -40.10 4.24 7.67
N ALA A 164 -40.22 3.38 8.69
CA ALA A 164 -39.08 2.59 9.17
C ALA A 164 -38.54 1.64 8.10
N LYS A 165 -39.41 1.08 7.26
CA LYS A 165 -39.03 0.21 6.16
C LYS A 165 -38.26 0.96 5.07
N GLU A 166 -38.78 2.10 4.63
CA GLU A 166 -38.11 2.94 3.62
C GLU A 166 -36.78 3.48 4.15
N LEU A 167 -36.73 3.94 5.40
CA LEU A 167 -35.47 4.40 6.02
C LEU A 167 -34.46 3.26 6.15
N ALA A 168 -34.88 2.06 6.58
CA ALA A 168 -33.97 0.90 6.64
C ALA A 168 -33.38 0.56 5.27
N LYS A 169 -34.20 0.65 4.20
CA LYS A 169 -33.75 0.48 2.82
C LYS A 169 -32.77 1.57 2.41
N GLU A 170 -33.11 2.84 2.62
CA GLU A 170 -32.27 3.97 2.26
C GLU A 170 -30.88 3.89 2.94
N ARG A 171 -30.84 3.49 4.22
CA ARG A 171 -29.57 3.29 4.95
C ARG A 171 -28.71 2.20 4.31
N LEU A 172 -29.30 1.06 3.96
CA LEU A 172 -28.59 -0.05 3.30
C LEU A 172 -28.15 0.32 1.87
N GLU A 173 -28.98 1.05 1.12
CA GLU A 173 -28.63 1.58 -0.21
C GLU A 173 -27.50 2.62 -0.14
N GLY A 174 -27.50 3.46 0.90
CA GLY A 174 -26.41 4.39 1.18
C GLY A 174 -25.10 3.67 1.44
N LEU A 175 -25.10 2.64 2.30
CA LEU A 175 -23.90 1.82 2.56
C LEU A 175 -23.42 1.07 1.33
N LYS A 176 -24.35 0.61 0.50
CA LYS A 176 -24.03 -0.03 -0.78
C LYS A 176 -23.37 0.95 -1.74
N SER A 177 -23.93 2.15 -1.88
CA SER A 177 -23.39 3.19 -2.75
C SER A 177 -21.99 3.63 -2.30
N ASP A 178 -21.81 3.85 -1.00
CA ASP A 178 -20.51 4.21 -0.42
C ASP A 178 -19.48 3.09 -0.65
N ALA A 179 -19.84 1.82 -0.46
CA ALA A 179 -18.95 0.70 -0.75
C ALA A 179 -18.48 0.69 -2.21
N LYS A 180 -19.40 0.92 -3.17
CA LYS A 180 -19.05 0.99 -4.60
C LYS A 180 -18.17 2.18 -4.95
N GLU A 181 -18.42 3.34 -4.34
CA GLU A 181 -17.57 4.51 -4.50
C GLU A 181 -16.15 4.21 -4.00
N LYS A 182 -16.03 3.61 -2.82
CA LYS A 182 -14.74 3.27 -2.19
C LYS A 182 -14.03 2.13 -2.94
N GLU A 183 -14.76 1.21 -3.57
CA GLU A 183 -14.20 0.24 -4.52
C GLU A 183 -13.53 0.95 -5.71
N ALA A 184 -14.26 1.86 -6.37
CA ALA A 184 -13.75 2.60 -7.52
C ALA A 184 -12.54 3.48 -7.17
N GLU A 185 -12.59 4.13 -5.99
CA GLU A 185 -11.45 4.89 -5.48
C GLU A 185 -10.25 3.98 -5.20
N SER A 186 -10.46 2.83 -4.57
CA SER A 186 -9.40 1.84 -4.29
C SER A 186 -8.78 1.30 -5.58
N GLU A 187 -9.59 1.04 -6.61
CA GLU A 187 -9.12 0.63 -7.94
C GLU A 187 -8.23 1.70 -8.59
N ARG A 188 -8.63 2.97 -8.47
CA ARG A 188 -7.82 4.09 -8.97
C ARG A 188 -6.47 4.16 -8.26
N LEU A 189 -6.45 4.01 -6.94
CA LEU A 189 -5.20 4.00 -6.15
C LEU A 189 -4.30 2.80 -6.52
N ARG A 190 -4.90 1.61 -6.68
CA ARG A 190 -4.21 0.39 -7.11
C ARG A 190 -3.55 0.59 -8.47
N THR A 191 -4.32 1.07 -9.45
CA THR A 191 -3.83 1.33 -10.81
C THR A 191 -2.70 2.35 -10.83
N GLN A 192 -2.81 3.42 -10.03
CA GLN A 192 -1.76 4.42 -9.90
C GLN A 192 -0.45 3.83 -9.36
N LEU A 193 -0.53 3.00 -8.32
CA LEU A 193 0.64 2.33 -7.75
C LEU A 193 1.21 1.26 -8.71
N GLU A 194 0.36 0.53 -9.42
CA GLU A 194 0.77 -0.44 -10.44
C GLU A 194 1.49 0.22 -11.61
N ASN A 195 1.03 1.38 -12.07
CA ASN A 195 1.72 2.13 -13.11
C ASN A 195 3.12 2.55 -12.67
N PHE A 196 3.25 3.05 -11.44
CA PHE A 196 4.55 3.41 -10.86
C PHE A 196 5.47 2.18 -10.66
N LEU A 197 4.90 1.05 -10.22
CA LEU A 197 5.61 -0.23 -10.15
C LEU A 197 6.13 -0.65 -11.53
N ASN A 198 5.29 -0.60 -12.55
CA ASN A 198 5.66 -0.99 -13.92
C ASN A 198 6.77 -0.07 -14.49
N GLU A 199 6.71 1.23 -14.23
CA GLU A 199 7.80 2.15 -14.57
C GLU A 199 9.08 1.80 -13.81
N THR A 200 8.98 1.48 -12.53
CA THR A 200 10.14 1.08 -11.71
C THR A 200 10.76 -0.23 -12.20
N VAL A 201 9.96 -1.20 -12.62
CA VAL A 201 10.44 -2.45 -13.25
C VAL A 201 11.17 -2.18 -14.56
N LYS A 202 10.66 -1.26 -15.40
CA LYS A 202 11.34 -0.83 -16.63
C LYS A 202 12.68 -0.15 -16.29
N ASN A 203 12.67 0.75 -15.32
CA ASN A 203 13.87 1.43 -14.85
C ASN A 203 14.90 0.45 -14.28
N LYS A 204 14.48 -0.61 -13.57
CA LYS A 204 15.37 -1.70 -13.12
C LYS A 204 16.19 -2.26 -14.27
N THR A 205 15.55 -2.55 -15.39
CA THR A 205 16.19 -3.18 -16.54
C THR A 205 17.29 -2.28 -17.11
N VAL A 206 16.97 -0.99 -17.29
CA VAL A 206 17.92 0.02 -17.80
C VAL A 206 19.08 0.23 -16.81
N VAL A 207 18.77 0.42 -15.53
CA VAL A 207 19.76 0.63 -14.46
C VAL A 207 20.65 -0.60 -14.29
N THR A 208 20.11 -1.82 -14.38
CA THR A 208 20.88 -3.07 -14.31
C THR A 208 21.84 -3.19 -15.47
N ALA A 209 21.37 -2.94 -16.70
CA ALA A 209 22.22 -2.98 -17.88
C ALA A 209 23.35 -1.92 -17.81
N LEU A 210 23.03 -0.72 -17.32
CA LEU A 210 24.03 0.33 -17.10
C LEU A 210 25.04 -0.04 -16.01
N ASN A 211 24.58 -0.61 -14.89
CA ASN A 211 25.46 -1.07 -13.82
C ASN A 211 26.40 -2.19 -14.33
N GLN A 212 25.88 -3.13 -15.13
CA GLN A 212 26.69 -4.15 -15.77
C GLN A 212 27.76 -3.55 -16.70
N LYS A 213 27.44 -2.51 -17.49
CA LYS A 213 28.43 -1.80 -18.30
C LYS A 213 29.55 -1.20 -17.43
N TYR A 214 29.18 -0.52 -16.35
CA TYR A 214 30.13 0.07 -15.40
C TYR A 214 31.03 -0.96 -14.70
N LEU A 215 30.51 -2.15 -14.43
CA LEU A 215 31.22 -3.24 -13.73
C LEU A 215 31.94 -4.21 -14.68
N SER A 216 31.73 -4.09 -15.99
CA SER A 216 32.39 -4.94 -16.99
C SER A 216 33.86 -4.54 -17.13
N PRO A 217 34.76 -5.50 -17.43
CA PRO A 217 36.15 -5.19 -17.73
C PRO A 217 36.27 -4.21 -18.88
N VAL A 218 37.22 -3.28 -18.77
CA VAL A 218 37.50 -2.27 -19.80
C VAL A 218 38.96 -2.35 -20.24
N THR A 219 39.22 -2.03 -21.50
CA THR A 219 40.58 -2.00 -22.06
C THR A 219 40.87 -0.61 -22.58
N ASP A 220 41.99 0.00 -22.16
CA ASP A 220 42.38 1.31 -22.65
C ASP A 220 42.99 1.25 -24.07
N SER A 221 43.23 2.41 -24.67
CA SER A 221 43.82 2.53 -26.01
C SER A 221 45.25 1.97 -26.10
N GLY A 222 45.93 1.76 -24.97
CA GLY A 222 47.24 1.11 -24.87
C GLY A 222 47.17 -0.41 -24.71
N GLY A 223 45.97 -1.00 -24.65
CA GLY A 223 45.77 -2.44 -24.49
C GLY A 223 45.82 -2.94 -23.05
N LYS A 224 45.91 -2.04 -22.05
CA LYS A 224 45.88 -2.43 -20.64
C LYS A 224 44.44 -2.71 -20.21
N GLN A 225 44.24 -3.86 -19.58
CA GLN A 225 42.94 -4.28 -19.06
C GLN A 225 42.74 -3.83 -17.62
N TYR A 226 41.53 -3.38 -17.31
CA TYR A 226 41.08 -3.01 -15.97
C TYR A 226 39.85 -3.85 -15.65
N SER A 227 39.71 -4.22 -14.37
CA SER A 227 38.60 -5.06 -13.92
C SER A 227 37.24 -4.40 -14.10
N ASN A 228 37.18 -3.07 -14.06
CA ASN A 228 35.98 -2.28 -14.38
C ASN A 228 36.30 -0.80 -14.66
N ALA A 229 35.27 -0.05 -15.05
CA ALA A 229 35.31 1.39 -15.35
C ALA A 229 35.86 2.24 -14.20
N MET A 230 35.60 1.86 -12.95
CA MET A 230 36.01 2.61 -11.77
C MET A 230 37.51 2.47 -11.50
N VAL A 231 38.05 1.26 -11.66
CA VAL A 231 39.49 0.98 -11.56
C VAL A 231 40.26 1.64 -12.69
N TYR A 232 39.64 1.75 -13.87
CA TYR A 232 40.17 2.54 -14.98
C TYR A 232 40.17 4.04 -14.68
N LEU A 233 39.07 4.59 -14.14
CA LEU A 233 39.00 6.02 -13.78
C LEU A 233 39.87 6.38 -12.57
N ASN A 234 40.11 5.45 -11.64
CA ASN A 234 41.02 5.67 -10.51
C ASN A 234 41.48 4.36 -9.84
N HIS A 235 42.80 4.11 -9.83
CA HIS A 235 43.40 2.92 -9.21
C HIS A 235 43.29 2.90 -7.66
N GLU A 236 43.04 4.05 -7.02
CA GLU A 236 42.96 4.20 -5.56
C GLU A 236 41.57 3.90 -4.95
N LEU A 237 40.51 3.73 -5.77
CA LEU A 237 39.13 3.53 -5.28
C LEU A 237 38.70 2.05 -5.11
N ALA A 238 39.61 1.11 -5.37
CA ALA A 238 39.35 -0.33 -5.27
C ALA A 238 38.88 -0.77 -3.86
N ASP A 239 39.36 -0.12 -2.79
CA ASP A 239 38.96 -0.43 -1.41
C ASP A 239 37.55 0.06 -1.05
N LEU A 240 37.06 1.13 -1.69
CA LEU A 240 35.70 1.63 -1.52
C LEU A 240 34.69 0.78 -2.31
N GLN A 241 35.09 0.29 -3.49
CA GLN A 241 34.32 -0.68 -4.27
C GLN A 241 34.13 -2.00 -3.52
N LYS A 242 35.19 -2.46 -2.85
CA LYS A 242 35.12 -3.63 -1.97
C LYS A 242 34.11 -3.43 -0.85
N LYS A 243 34.13 -2.28 -0.16
CA LYS A 243 33.14 -1.97 0.90
C LYS A 243 31.70 -1.89 0.39
N LEU A 244 31.48 -1.36 -0.80
CA LEU A 244 30.13 -1.22 -1.38
C LEU A 244 29.61 -2.55 -1.91
N LYS A 245 30.49 -3.37 -2.49
CA LYS A 245 30.19 -4.75 -2.89
C LYS A 245 29.97 -5.66 -1.70
N ASP A 246 30.81 -5.60 -0.66
CA ASP A 246 30.64 -6.36 0.58
C ASP A 246 29.32 -5.97 1.25
N ALA A 247 28.95 -4.69 1.26
CA ALA A 247 27.64 -4.24 1.76
C ALA A 247 26.46 -4.78 0.92
N LYS A 248 26.63 -4.91 -0.40
CA LYS A 248 25.64 -5.55 -1.28
C LYS A 248 25.53 -7.04 -1.03
N ASP A 249 26.67 -7.74 -0.93
CA ASP A 249 26.73 -9.18 -0.67
C ASP A 249 26.18 -9.50 0.73
N GLU A 250 26.40 -8.64 1.73
CA GLU A 250 25.79 -8.74 3.06
C GLU A 250 24.27 -8.52 3.01
N ALA A 251 23.79 -7.51 2.26
CA ALA A 251 22.37 -7.27 2.06
C ALA A 251 21.67 -8.42 1.31
N ASP A 252 22.31 -8.98 0.29
CA ASP A 252 21.79 -10.11 -0.50
C ASP A 252 21.81 -11.41 0.32
N LYS A 253 22.87 -11.66 1.11
CA LYS A 253 22.96 -12.82 2.00
C LYS A 253 21.93 -12.75 3.11
N VAL A 254 21.75 -11.58 3.73
CA VAL A 254 20.69 -11.35 4.70
C VAL A 254 19.34 -11.59 4.02
N THR A 255 19.06 -11.02 2.84
CA THR A 255 17.80 -11.26 2.12
C THR A 255 17.51 -12.74 1.85
N LYS A 256 18.56 -13.54 1.61
CA LYS A 256 18.47 -14.97 1.32
C LYS A 256 18.27 -15.83 2.57
N ASP A 257 19.02 -15.58 3.64
CA ASP A 257 18.85 -16.26 4.94
C ASP A 257 17.45 -16.00 5.54
N LEU A 258 16.81 -14.88 5.15
CA LEU A 258 15.47 -14.47 5.56
C LEU A 258 14.33 -15.16 4.78
N GLN A 259 14.60 -15.73 3.60
CA GLN A 259 13.64 -16.57 2.89
C GLN A 259 13.58 -18.00 3.47
N GLU A 260 14.61 -18.41 4.20
CA GLU A 260 14.79 -19.80 4.66
C GLU A 260 14.39 -20.03 6.14
N GLN A 261 14.08 -19.00 6.93
CA GLN A 261 13.69 -19.15 8.35
C GLN A 261 12.26 -18.67 8.66
N GLU A 262 11.30 -19.59 8.59
CA GLU A 262 9.96 -19.46 9.17
C GLU A 262 9.99 -19.80 10.69
N ASP A 263 10.45 -18.93 11.60
CA ASP A 263 10.11 -19.03 13.05
C ASP A 263 10.52 -17.77 13.88
N PRO A 264 9.93 -17.46 15.07
CA PRO A 264 9.29 -16.18 15.35
C PRO A 264 9.99 -15.38 16.46
N LYS A 265 11.26 -15.70 16.80
CA LYS A 265 11.97 -15.09 17.93
C LYS A 265 12.96 -13.98 17.56
N GLY A 266 13.05 -13.61 16.27
CA GLY A 266 13.89 -12.52 15.76
C GLY A 266 13.26 -11.12 15.76
N TRP A 267 12.02 -10.98 16.24
CA TRP A 267 11.15 -9.79 16.10
C TRP A 267 11.77 -8.45 16.57
N LYS A 268 12.76 -8.45 17.47
CA LYS A 268 13.41 -7.21 17.97
C LYS A 268 14.47 -6.61 17.04
N PHE A 269 14.99 -7.36 16.07
CA PHE A 269 15.95 -6.82 15.08
C PHE A 269 15.22 -6.32 13.82
N TRP A 270 14.13 -6.99 13.45
CA TRP A 270 13.27 -6.64 12.32
C TRP A 270 12.56 -5.29 12.46
N VAL A 271 12.25 -4.88 13.70
CA VAL A 271 11.67 -3.57 13.97
C VAL A 271 12.65 -2.42 13.67
N THR A 272 13.95 -2.71 13.69
CA THR A 272 15.03 -1.73 13.49
C THR A 272 15.54 -1.68 12.06
N LEU A 273 15.51 -2.81 11.33
CA LEU A 273 16.06 -2.89 9.97
C LEU A 273 15.06 -2.53 8.86
N LEU A 274 13.75 -2.79 9.05
CA LEU A 274 12.74 -2.61 8.00
C LEU A 274 11.50 -1.77 8.37
N SER A 275 11.28 -1.46 9.65
CA SER A 275 10.12 -0.64 10.10
C SER A 275 10.48 0.63 10.86
N GLY A 276 11.76 1.01 10.90
CA GLY A 276 12.20 2.24 11.53
C GLY A 276 12.85 3.19 10.53
N PRO A 277 13.04 4.48 10.91
CA PRO A 277 13.87 5.45 10.20
C PRO A 277 15.24 4.89 9.80
N THR A 278 15.70 3.84 10.49
CA THR A 278 16.97 3.12 10.44
C THR A 278 17.23 2.14 9.30
N GLY A 279 16.25 1.62 8.57
CA GLY A 279 16.53 0.88 7.33
C GLY A 279 17.00 1.81 6.21
N GLY A 280 16.33 2.96 6.14
CA GLY A 280 16.81 4.13 5.44
C GLY A 280 18.07 4.68 6.09
N LEU A 281 18.16 4.74 7.43
CA LEU A 281 19.31 5.31 8.16
C LEU A 281 20.59 4.47 8.05
N ASP A 282 20.58 3.14 7.94
CA ASP A 282 21.83 2.36 7.82
C ASP A 282 22.39 2.46 6.40
N LEU A 283 21.50 2.49 5.40
CA LEU A 283 21.84 2.83 4.04
C LEU A 283 22.19 4.32 3.90
N TYR A 284 21.52 5.22 4.60
CA TYR A 284 21.80 6.65 4.66
C TYR A 284 23.07 6.95 5.45
N LEU A 285 23.39 6.20 6.50
CA LEU A 285 24.63 6.29 7.28
C LEU A 285 25.78 5.73 6.45
N LYS A 286 25.57 4.63 5.70
CA LYS A 286 26.56 4.15 4.72
C LYS A 286 26.69 5.08 3.51
N LEU A 287 25.59 5.70 3.06
CA LEU A 287 25.59 6.75 2.03
C LEU A 287 26.18 8.05 2.56
N LYS A 288 26.12 8.31 3.88
CA LYS A 288 26.72 9.45 4.57
C LYS A 288 28.21 9.24 4.78
N ASP A 289 28.64 8.07 5.23
CA ASP A 289 30.06 7.69 5.32
C ASP A 289 30.69 7.64 3.91
N PHE A 290 29.93 7.16 2.92
CA PHE A 290 30.28 7.28 1.52
C PHE A 290 30.35 8.76 1.12
N LYS A 291 29.32 9.57 1.38
CA LYS A 291 29.28 11.00 1.08
C LYS A 291 30.44 11.76 1.73
N ASP A 292 30.85 11.42 2.95
CA ASP A 292 31.92 12.08 3.69
C ASP A 292 33.31 11.65 3.16
N ALA A 293 33.50 10.36 2.86
CA ALA A 293 34.70 9.85 2.17
C ALA A 293 34.81 10.41 0.74
N TRP A 294 33.66 10.59 0.10
CA TRP A 294 33.48 11.11 -1.24
C TRP A 294 33.68 12.61 -1.31
N GLU A 295 33.15 13.40 -0.36
CA GLU A 295 33.36 14.86 -0.27
C GLU A 295 34.85 15.15 -0.11
N LYS A 296 35.55 14.39 0.75
CA LYS A 296 37.02 14.46 0.91
C LYS A 296 37.78 14.13 -0.36
N TRP A 297 37.31 13.18 -1.15
CA TRP A 297 37.97 12.80 -2.39
C TRP A 297 37.61 13.74 -3.57
N SER A 298 36.37 14.25 -3.63
CA SER A 298 35.90 15.23 -4.63
C SER A 298 36.61 16.58 -4.52
N THR A 299 37.09 16.92 -3.32
CA THR A 299 37.94 18.09 -3.10
C THR A 299 39.33 17.94 -3.73
N GLN A 300 39.78 16.71 -3.99
CA GLN A 300 41.11 16.37 -4.51
C GLN A 300 41.12 16.02 -6.01
N ASN A 301 40.05 15.45 -6.57
CA ASN A 301 39.96 15.01 -7.97
C ASN A 301 38.61 15.36 -8.63
N LYS A 302 38.40 16.64 -8.97
CA LYS A 302 37.08 17.16 -9.40
C LYS A 302 36.52 16.55 -10.70
N ASP A 303 37.35 16.23 -11.70
CA ASP A 303 36.85 15.84 -13.02
C ASP A 303 36.44 14.36 -13.10
N THR A 304 37.17 13.47 -12.43
CA THR A 304 36.82 12.04 -12.30
C THR A 304 35.74 11.81 -11.26
N ALA A 305 35.46 12.80 -10.41
CA ALA A 305 34.50 12.66 -9.33
C ALA A 305 33.09 12.45 -9.81
N ASP A 306 32.59 13.39 -10.57
CA ASP A 306 31.18 13.39 -10.90
C ASP A 306 30.76 12.10 -11.67
N VAL A 307 31.65 11.51 -12.47
CA VAL A 307 31.41 10.24 -13.18
C VAL A 307 31.38 9.05 -12.23
N GLN A 308 32.28 9.00 -11.25
CA GLN A 308 32.31 7.95 -10.25
C GLN A 308 31.16 8.07 -9.24
N GLN A 309 30.68 9.28 -8.97
CA GLN A 309 29.43 9.52 -8.23
C GLN A 309 28.25 8.93 -8.99
N CYS A 310 28.18 9.14 -10.30
CA CYS A 310 27.15 8.57 -11.15
C CYS A 310 27.19 7.04 -11.15
N GLN A 311 28.37 6.45 -11.33
CA GLN A 311 28.53 4.99 -11.27
C GLN A 311 28.07 4.43 -9.92
N THR A 312 28.49 5.02 -8.82
CA THR A 312 28.11 4.55 -7.47
C THR A 312 26.60 4.69 -7.23
N THR A 313 26.03 5.80 -7.70
CA THR A 313 24.60 6.05 -7.67
C THR A 313 23.85 4.95 -8.43
N VAL A 314 24.27 4.64 -9.65
CA VAL A 314 23.67 3.57 -10.47
C VAL A 314 23.76 2.20 -9.77
N THR A 315 24.89 1.86 -9.17
CA THR A 315 25.04 0.62 -8.39
C THR A 315 24.11 0.58 -7.18
N ALA A 316 23.98 1.69 -6.45
CA ALA A 316 23.07 1.79 -5.30
C ALA A 316 21.59 1.70 -5.72
N LEU A 317 21.20 2.35 -6.83
CA LEU A 317 19.86 2.23 -7.39
C LEU A 317 19.54 0.77 -7.78
N GLU A 318 20.46 0.09 -8.46
CA GLU A 318 20.25 -1.30 -8.88
C GLU A 318 20.00 -2.23 -7.68
N ALA A 319 20.78 -2.06 -6.60
CA ALA A 319 20.61 -2.84 -5.37
C ALA A 319 19.25 -2.58 -4.68
N GLN A 320 18.75 -1.34 -4.73
CA GLN A 320 17.52 -0.94 -4.04
C GLN A 320 16.24 -1.28 -4.82
N ILE A 321 16.28 -1.21 -6.15
CA ILE A 321 15.08 -1.34 -6.99
C ILE A 321 14.42 -2.73 -6.84
N GLY A 322 15.20 -3.79 -6.59
CA GLY A 322 14.67 -5.15 -6.39
C GLY A 322 13.77 -5.29 -5.15
N ASP A 323 14.25 -4.84 -3.99
CA ASP A 323 13.47 -4.86 -2.74
C ASP A 323 12.25 -3.92 -2.85
N LEU A 324 12.43 -2.75 -3.45
CA LEU A 324 11.35 -1.80 -3.67
C LEU A 324 10.22 -2.38 -4.53
N ILE A 325 10.54 -3.08 -5.63
CA ILE A 325 9.55 -3.77 -6.46
C ILE A 325 8.74 -4.75 -5.61
N THR A 326 9.43 -5.56 -4.80
CA THR A 326 8.77 -6.54 -3.91
C THR A 326 7.82 -5.85 -2.93
N ARG A 327 8.23 -4.73 -2.34
CA ARG A 327 7.39 -3.94 -1.42
C ARG A 327 6.20 -3.29 -2.12
N MET A 328 6.40 -2.70 -3.29
CA MET A 328 5.32 -2.12 -4.09
C MET A 328 4.30 -3.19 -4.50
N THR A 329 4.74 -4.39 -4.89
CA THR A 329 3.85 -5.53 -5.16
C THR A 329 2.99 -5.87 -3.94
N LYS A 330 3.58 -5.96 -2.74
CA LYS A 330 2.82 -6.19 -1.50
C LYS A 330 1.81 -5.06 -1.21
N ALA A 331 2.18 -3.81 -1.48
CA ALA A 331 1.26 -2.68 -1.31
C ALA A 331 0.09 -2.72 -2.31
N VAL A 332 0.37 -3.07 -3.57
CA VAL A 332 -0.67 -3.30 -4.59
C VAL A 332 -1.63 -4.41 -4.15
N GLU A 333 -1.11 -5.52 -3.65
CA GLU A 333 -1.91 -6.63 -3.11
C GLU A 333 -2.77 -6.19 -1.92
N GLY A 334 -2.20 -5.40 -1.00
CA GLY A 334 -2.95 -4.81 0.12
C GLY A 334 -4.13 -3.95 -0.34
N ILE A 335 -3.91 -3.02 -1.28
CA ILE A 335 -4.99 -2.19 -1.85
C ILE A 335 -6.03 -3.05 -2.57
N ARG A 336 -5.60 -4.12 -3.27
CA ARG A 336 -6.53 -5.07 -3.91
C ARG A 336 -7.41 -5.80 -2.89
N VAL A 337 -6.88 -6.23 -1.75
CA VAL A 337 -7.69 -6.84 -0.68
C VAL A 337 -8.76 -5.87 -0.17
N ILE A 338 -8.40 -4.60 0.01
CA ILE A 338 -9.34 -3.54 0.40
C ILE A 338 -10.43 -3.34 -0.66
N GLN A 339 -10.03 -3.24 -1.93
CA GLN A 339 -10.95 -3.13 -3.07
C GLN A 339 -11.92 -4.31 -3.14
N ASP A 340 -11.42 -5.54 -3.07
CA ASP A 340 -12.25 -6.75 -3.10
C ASP A 340 -13.19 -6.83 -1.88
N THR A 341 -12.79 -6.22 -0.76
CA THR A 341 -13.66 -6.10 0.42
C THR A 341 -14.81 -5.15 0.14
N PHE A 342 -14.54 -3.96 -0.41
CA PHE A 342 -15.58 -3.01 -0.81
C PHE A 342 -16.52 -3.55 -1.89
N ARG A 343 -15.99 -4.22 -2.92
CA ARG A 343 -16.80 -4.86 -3.97
C ARG A 343 -17.84 -5.79 -3.37
N HIS A 344 -17.39 -6.69 -2.50
CA HIS A 344 -18.29 -7.65 -1.87
C HIS A 344 -19.30 -6.98 -0.94
N LEU A 345 -18.92 -5.95 -0.18
CA LEU A 345 -19.89 -5.17 0.61
C LEU A 345 -20.94 -4.51 -0.30
N GLY A 346 -20.54 -3.99 -1.46
CA GLY A 346 -21.46 -3.43 -2.45
C GLY A 346 -22.39 -4.46 -3.12
N GLU A 347 -21.99 -5.73 -3.22
CA GLU A 347 -22.79 -6.81 -3.81
C GLU A 347 -23.68 -7.53 -2.77
N SER A 348 -23.16 -7.73 -1.56
CA SER A 348 -23.78 -8.51 -0.49
C SER A 348 -24.95 -7.80 0.21
N LEU A 349 -25.07 -6.49 0.05
CA LEU A 349 -26.20 -5.73 0.60
C LEU A 349 -27.49 -5.88 -0.21
N ASP A 350 -27.43 -6.32 -1.47
CA ASP A 350 -28.62 -6.51 -2.31
C ASP A 350 -29.63 -7.52 -1.76
N PRO A 351 -29.20 -8.73 -1.32
CA PRO A 351 -30.07 -9.66 -0.61
C PRO A 351 -30.70 -9.09 0.65
N VAL A 352 -29.95 -8.28 1.43
CA VAL A 352 -30.41 -7.69 2.69
C VAL A 352 -31.49 -6.64 2.43
N ILE A 353 -31.26 -5.75 1.46
CA ILE A 353 -32.24 -4.74 1.01
C ILE A 353 -33.55 -5.43 0.58
N LYS A 354 -33.45 -6.44 -0.29
CA LYS A 354 -34.62 -7.20 -0.75
C LYS A 354 -35.35 -7.92 0.39
N ALA A 355 -34.63 -8.37 1.41
CA ALA A 355 -35.25 -9.00 2.56
C ALA A 355 -36.01 -7.98 3.42
N VAL A 356 -35.50 -6.76 3.59
CA VAL A 356 -36.22 -5.64 4.24
C VAL A 356 -37.46 -5.25 3.44
N GLU A 357 -37.36 -5.13 2.11
CA GLU A 357 -38.50 -4.81 1.23
C GLU A 357 -39.65 -5.83 1.33
N LYS A 358 -39.33 -7.10 1.60
CA LYS A 358 -40.31 -8.18 1.75
C LYS A 358 -40.98 -8.23 3.12
N ILE A 359 -40.56 -7.40 4.08
CA ILE A 359 -41.23 -7.30 5.37
C ILE A 359 -42.62 -6.67 5.15
N LYS A 360 -43.67 -7.46 5.39
CA LYS A 360 -45.09 -7.09 5.22
C LYS A 360 -45.86 -6.97 6.54
N LYS A 361 -45.31 -7.51 7.63
CA LYS A 361 -45.82 -7.46 9.00
C LYS A 361 -44.72 -7.92 9.96
N GLY A 362 -44.90 -7.65 11.25
CA GLY A 362 -44.07 -8.19 12.32
C GLY A 362 -44.18 -9.72 12.46
N THR A 363 -43.26 -10.32 13.23
CA THR A 363 -43.22 -11.78 13.44
C THR A 363 -44.18 -12.19 14.57
N SER A 364 -45.10 -13.12 14.27
CA SER A 364 -46.05 -13.71 15.24
C SER A 364 -45.56 -15.03 15.87
N SER A 365 -44.32 -15.44 15.57
CA SER A 365 -43.69 -16.67 16.05
C SER A 365 -43.45 -16.64 17.58
N PRO A 366 -43.56 -17.77 18.30
CA PRO A 366 -43.12 -17.90 19.70
C PRO A 366 -41.64 -17.52 19.91
N LEU A 367 -40.83 -17.59 18.84
CA LEU A 367 -39.41 -17.22 18.85
C LEU A 367 -39.16 -15.74 18.45
N ALA A 368 -40.21 -14.94 18.27
CA ALA A 368 -40.10 -13.54 17.79
C ALA A 368 -39.20 -12.69 18.69
N ALA A 369 -39.33 -12.83 20.02
CA ALA A 369 -38.51 -12.09 20.98
C ALA A 369 -37.02 -12.43 20.86
N ILE A 370 -36.68 -13.72 20.70
CA ILE A 370 -35.30 -14.18 20.51
C ILE A 370 -34.74 -13.67 19.18
N ARG A 371 -35.51 -13.75 18.10
CA ARG A 371 -35.09 -13.27 16.77
C ARG A 371 -34.88 -11.75 16.73
N LYS A 372 -35.78 -10.99 17.36
CA LYS A 372 -35.63 -9.54 17.54
C LYS A 372 -34.36 -9.21 18.30
N SER A 373 -34.10 -9.91 19.40
CA SER A 373 -32.88 -9.77 20.19
C SER A 373 -31.64 -10.06 19.34
N ASN A 374 -31.64 -11.12 18.54
CA ASN A 374 -30.51 -11.49 17.68
C ASN A 374 -30.22 -10.46 16.58
N ILE A 375 -31.26 -9.91 15.94
CA ILE A 375 -31.10 -8.88 14.90
C ILE A 375 -30.52 -7.59 15.51
N ILE A 376 -31.07 -7.14 16.64
CA ILE A 376 -30.59 -5.93 17.33
C ILE A 376 -29.14 -6.15 17.79
N HIS A 377 -28.85 -7.28 18.42
CA HIS A 377 -27.50 -7.61 18.87
C HIS A 377 -26.51 -7.71 17.71
N GLY A 378 -26.90 -8.32 16.59
CA GLY A 378 -26.04 -8.38 15.39
C GLY A 378 -25.70 -7.00 14.81
N VAL A 379 -26.64 -6.04 14.87
CA VAL A 379 -26.38 -4.65 14.48
C VAL A 379 -25.42 -3.96 15.47
N GLU A 380 -25.61 -4.14 16.77
CA GLU A 380 -24.71 -3.60 17.80
C GLU A 380 -23.28 -4.16 17.69
N GLU A 381 -23.16 -5.45 17.41
CA GLU A 381 -21.87 -6.09 17.15
C GLU A 381 -21.22 -5.56 15.87
N ALA A 382 -21.99 -5.37 14.80
CA ALA A 382 -21.50 -4.76 13.57
C ALA A 382 -21.02 -3.32 13.80
N VAL A 383 -21.77 -2.50 14.55
CA VAL A 383 -21.36 -1.14 14.94
C VAL A 383 -20.03 -1.18 15.70
N THR A 384 -19.91 -2.07 16.68
CA THR A 384 -18.68 -2.27 17.46
C THR A 384 -17.51 -2.64 16.54
N LYS A 385 -17.76 -3.52 15.56
CA LYS A 385 -16.75 -3.93 14.58
C LYS A 385 -16.30 -2.78 13.68
N TYR A 386 -17.23 -1.98 13.16
CA TYR A 386 -16.89 -0.80 12.37
C TYR A 386 -16.17 0.28 13.19
N GLU A 387 -16.44 0.39 14.49
CA GLU A 387 -15.67 1.24 15.39
C GLU A 387 -14.21 0.75 15.55
N GLU A 388 -13.99 -0.56 15.67
CA GLU A 388 -12.65 -1.16 15.67
C GLU A 388 -11.91 -0.88 14.35
N ILE A 389 -12.56 -1.14 13.21
CA ILE A 389 -12.02 -0.87 11.87
C ILE A 389 -11.66 0.62 11.71
N TYR A 390 -12.54 1.52 12.16
CA TYR A 390 -12.32 2.96 12.11
C TYR A 390 -11.05 3.36 12.85
N LYS A 391 -10.88 2.88 14.10
CA LYS A 391 -9.70 3.19 14.93
C LYS A 391 -8.42 2.70 14.28
N GLU A 392 -8.39 1.45 13.83
CA GLU A 392 -7.22 0.85 13.20
C GLU A 392 -6.83 1.56 11.88
N ALA A 393 -7.83 1.94 11.08
CA ALA A 393 -7.60 2.71 9.85
C ALA A 393 -7.10 4.13 10.15
N GLU A 394 -7.58 4.76 11.23
CA GLU A 394 -7.11 6.08 11.69
C GLU A 394 -5.67 6.02 12.20
N GLU A 395 -5.33 5.03 13.02
CA GLU A 395 -3.95 4.80 13.49
C GLU A 395 -3.00 4.48 12.33
N PHE A 396 -3.49 3.76 11.32
CA PHE A 396 -2.75 3.57 10.08
C PHE A 396 -2.50 4.88 9.36
N ALA A 397 -3.54 5.69 9.15
CA ALA A 397 -3.45 6.97 8.46
C ALA A 397 -2.46 7.94 9.15
N LYS A 398 -2.51 8.02 10.49
CA LYS A 398 -1.57 8.86 11.27
C LYS A 398 -0.12 8.43 11.09
N ALA A 399 0.15 7.13 11.09
CA ALA A 399 1.50 6.62 10.89
C ALA A 399 2.00 6.83 9.45
N ALA A 400 1.15 6.60 8.45
CA ALA A 400 1.50 6.75 7.04
C ALA A 400 1.75 8.21 6.61
N GLN A 401 1.25 9.19 7.39
CA GLN A 401 1.47 10.63 7.17
C GLN A 401 2.83 11.15 7.69
N ILE A 402 3.61 10.35 8.42
CA ILE A 402 4.96 10.75 8.85
C ILE A 402 5.83 10.93 7.60
N LYS A 403 6.18 12.18 7.30
CA LYS A 403 7.08 12.52 6.20
C LYS A 403 8.52 12.23 6.61
N VAL A 404 9.30 11.69 5.69
CA VAL A 404 10.74 11.41 5.87
C VAL A 404 11.58 12.71 6.09
N THR A 405 10.96 13.90 6.08
CA THR A 405 11.61 15.20 6.34
C THR A 405 11.68 15.52 7.82
N ASP A 406 10.88 14.84 8.63
CA ASP A 406 10.68 15.15 10.04
C ASP A 406 11.42 14.17 10.96
N ALA A 407 12.31 13.33 10.40
CA ALA A 407 13.24 12.43 11.08
C ALA A 407 14.67 12.77 10.65
#